data_AF-A0AAC9UHE4-F1
#
_entry.id   AF-A0AAC9UHE4-F1
#
_cell.length_a   1.000
_cell.length_b   1.000
_cell.length_c   1.000
_cell.angle_alpha   90.00
_cell.angle_beta   90.00
_cell.angle_gamma   90.00
#
_symmetry.space_group_name_H-M   'P 1'
#
loop_
_entity.id
_entity.type
_entity.pdbx_description
1 polymer ?
#
loop_
_entity_poly.entity_id
_entity_poly.type
_entity_poly.pdbx_seq_one_letter_code
_entity_poly.pdbx_strand_id
1 'polypeptide(L)' 'MKDLRVPQLRMVEHLRCDDIQFGLAIVKASKSQGSEGWTLPGCVFTRNRIEAYNVCKKMHNMIEAAGGIPLVAKAKRAA' A
#
# COMPACT_ATOMS: atom_id res chain seq x y z
N MET A 1 -11.98 36.30 16.45
CA MET A 1 -10.95 35.24 16.34
C MET A 1 -11.56 34.11 15.52
N LYS A 2 -10.99 33.79 14.35
CA LYS A 2 -11.48 32.66 13.53
C LYS A 2 -10.95 31.37 14.16
N ASP A 3 -11.85 30.46 14.49
CA ASP A 3 -11.56 29.09 14.91
C ASP A 3 -10.74 28.39 13.81
N LEU A 4 -9.41 28.44 13.93
CA LEU A 4 -8.47 27.63 13.16
C LEU A 4 -8.45 26.21 13.77
N ARG A 5 -9.57 25.50 13.69
CA ARG A 5 -9.57 24.06 14.01
C ARG A 5 -8.85 23.35 12.87
N VAL A 6 -7.56 23.10 13.07
CA VAL A 6 -6.80 22.16 12.24
C VAL A 6 -7.59 20.84 12.27
N PRO A 7 -8.02 20.29 11.12
CA PRO A 7 -8.67 19.00 11.12
C PRO A 7 -7.67 18.01 11.72
N GLN A 8 -8.01 17.46 12.89
CA GLN A 8 -7.29 16.29 13.40
C GLN A 8 -7.40 15.23 12.32
N LEU A 9 -6.27 14.90 11.69
CA LEU A 9 -6.12 13.71 10.87
C LEU A 9 -6.53 12.54 11.75
N ARG A 10 -7.80 12.12 11.64
CA ARG A 10 -8.31 10.98 12.38
C ARG A 10 -7.41 9.82 12.03
N MET A 11 -6.74 9.33 13.07
CA MET A 11 -5.87 8.16 13.03
C MET A 11 -6.52 7.09 12.18
N VAL A 12 -5.73 6.56 11.23
CA VAL A 12 -6.02 5.45 10.33
C VAL A 12 -7.03 4.51 10.98
N GLU A 13 -8.22 4.35 10.38
CA GLU A 13 -9.17 3.33 10.84
C GLU A 13 -8.38 2.02 11.04
N HIS A 14 -8.37 1.49 12.26
CA HIS A 14 -7.66 0.26 12.55
C HIS A 14 -8.29 -0.88 11.75
N LEU A 15 -7.70 -1.18 10.60
CA LEU A 15 -8.02 -2.37 9.83
C LEU A 15 -7.50 -3.58 10.61
N ARG A 16 -8.27 -4.65 10.64
CA ARG A 16 -7.82 -5.95 11.16
C ARG A 16 -6.89 -6.66 10.20
N CYS A 17 -6.91 -6.26 8.93
CA CYS A 17 -6.06 -6.81 7.88
C CYS A 17 -4.77 -5.98 7.76
N ASP A 18 -3.63 -6.67 7.74
CA ASP A 18 -2.33 -6.04 7.46
C ASP A 18 -2.09 -5.91 5.95
N ASP A 19 -1.21 -4.96 5.59
CA ASP A 19 -0.67 -4.84 4.25
C ASP A 19 0.04 -6.14 3.82
N ILE A 20 -0.09 -6.50 2.54
CA ILE A 20 0.64 -7.64 1.96
C ILE A 20 1.79 -7.10 1.15
N GLN A 21 3.02 -7.34 1.62
CA GLN A 21 4.24 -6.98 0.92
C GLN A 21 4.94 -8.22 0.35
N PHE A 22 5.41 -8.12 -0.89
CA PHE A 22 6.28 -9.12 -1.52
C PHE A 22 7.35 -8.42 -2.36
N GLY A 23 8.61 -8.53 -1.94
CA GLY A 23 9.73 -7.84 -2.58
C GLY A 23 9.50 -6.32 -2.64
N LEU A 24 9.46 -5.80 -3.86
CA LEU A 24 9.21 -4.38 -4.18
C LEU A 24 7.72 -4.01 -4.30
N ALA A 25 6.81 -4.99 -4.28
CA ALA A 25 5.38 -4.76 -4.40
C ALA A 25 4.69 -4.75 -3.04
N ILE A 26 3.68 -3.91 -2.91
CA ILE A 26 2.79 -3.86 -1.75
C ILE A 26 1.34 -3.75 -2.21
N VAL A 27 0.49 -4.57 -1.62
CA VAL A 27 -0.96 -4.49 -1.72
C VAL A 27 -1.47 -3.97 -0.38
N LYS A 28 -2.12 -2.81 -0.41
CA LYS A 28 -2.59 -2.13 0.79
C LYS A 28 -3.85 -2.76 1.33
N ALA A 29 -3.89 -2.95 2.64
CA ALA A 29 -5.13 -3.21 3.33
C ALA A 29 -6.02 -1.96 3.22
N SER A 30 -7.30 -2.18 2.97
CA SER A 30 -8.28 -1.11 2.83
C SER A 30 -9.65 -1.54 3.35
N LYS A 31 -10.51 -0.55 3.54
CA LYS A 31 -11.91 -0.76 3.88
C LYS A 31 -12.78 -0.20 2.75
N SER A 32 -13.69 -1.03 2.25
CA SER A 32 -14.66 -0.66 1.23
C SER A 32 -16.04 -1.10 1.69
N GLN A 33 -17.00 -0.17 1.72
CA GLN A 33 -18.40 -0.43 2.10
C GLN A 33 -18.55 -1.19 3.44
N GLY A 34 -17.71 -0.86 4.43
CA GLY A 34 -17.73 -1.50 5.74
C GLY A 34 -17.05 -2.88 5.81
N SER A 35 -16.53 -3.39 4.69
CA SER A 35 -15.72 -4.61 4.65
C SER A 35 -14.24 -4.29 4.58
N GLU A 36 -13.44 -4.99 5.37
CA GLU A 36 -11.98 -4.92 5.34
C GLU A 36 -11.41 -5.98 4.38
N GLY A 37 -10.32 -5.63 3.70
CA GLY A 37 -9.68 -6.48 2.71
C GLY A 37 -8.51 -5.78 2.05
N TRP A 38 -8.28 -6.05 0.77
CA TRP A 38 -7.15 -5.54 0.01
C TRP A 38 -7.59 -4.91 -1.31
N THR A 39 -6.99 -3.76 -1.62
CA THR A 39 -7.18 -3.09 -2.91
C THR A 39 -6.16 -3.59 -3.92
N LEU A 40 -6.65 -4.13 -5.03
CA LEU A 40 -5.85 -4.60 -6.15
C LEU A 40 -5.73 -3.50 -7.22
N PRO A 41 -4.72 -3.57 -8.09
CA PRO A 41 -4.62 -2.68 -9.26
C PRO A 41 -5.88 -2.72 -10.13
N GLY A 42 -6.23 -1.58 -10.73
CA GLY A 42 -7.45 -1.46 -11.54
C GLY A 42 -8.73 -1.20 -10.73
N CYS A 43 -8.60 -0.65 -9.52
CA CYS A 43 -9.72 -0.29 -8.64
C CYS A 43 -10.56 -1.50 -8.19
N VAL A 44 -9.97 -2.69 -8.14
CA VAL A 44 -10.63 -3.92 -7.67
C VAL A 44 -10.39 -4.11 -6.18
N PHE A 45 -11.37 -4.69 -5.46
CA PHE A 45 -11.28 -5.01 -4.04
C PHE A 45 -11.50 -6.51 -3.82
N THR A 46 -10.63 -7.14 -3.02
CA THR A 46 -10.79 -8.55 -2.63
C THR A 46 -10.65 -8.73 -1.13
N ARG A 47 -11.35 -9.72 -0.59
CA ARG A 47 -11.18 -10.21 0.80
C ARG A 47 -10.38 -11.51 0.86
N ASN A 48 -10.04 -12.09 -0.29
CA ASN A 48 -9.27 -13.31 -0.36
C ASN A 48 -7.77 -13.00 -0.24
N ARG A 49 -7.19 -13.34 0.91
CA ARG A 49 -5.77 -13.12 1.18
C ARG A 49 -4.86 -13.81 0.16
N ILE A 50 -5.22 -15.01 -0.31
CA ILE A 50 -4.41 -15.78 -1.28
C ILE A 50 -4.41 -15.07 -2.63
N GLU A 51 -5.57 -14.58 -3.07
CA GLU A 51 -5.69 -13.80 -4.30
C GLU A 51 -4.85 -12.51 -4.23
N ALA A 52 -5.01 -11.74 -3.14
CA ALA A 52 -4.24 -10.52 -2.93
C ALA A 52 -2.72 -10.78 -2.91
N TYR A 53 -2.29 -11.87 -2.28
CA TYR A 53 -0.89 -12.29 -2.27
C TYR A 53 -0.38 -12.67 -3.67
N ASN A 54 -1.15 -13.43 -4.44
CA ASN A 54 -0.78 -13.81 -5.80
C ASN A 54 -0.66 -12.58 -6.72
N VAL A 55 -1.55 -11.60 -6.57
CA VAL A 55 -1.45 -10.32 -7.28
C VAL A 55 -0.20 -9.56 -6.86
N CYS A 56 0.10 -9.48 -5.55
CA CYS A 56 1.31 -8.83 -5.04
C CYS A 56 2.59 -9.47 -5.63
N LYS A 57 2.65 -10.80 -5.65
CA LYS A 57 3.75 -11.55 -6.27
C LYS A 57 3.86 -11.27 -7.77
N LYS A 58 2.74 -11.24 -8.50
CA LYS A 58 2.73 -10.92 -9.93
C LYS A 58 3.22 -9.49 -10.18
N MET A 59 2.82 -8.52 -9.35
CA MET A 59 3.31 -7.15 -9.42
C MET A 59 4.82 -7.07 -9.23
N HIS A 60 5.38 -7.76 -8.22
CA HIS A 60 6.82 -7.81 -8.02
C HIS A 60 7.54 -8.38 -9.24
N ASN A 61 7.05 -9.50 -9.81
CA ASN A 61 7.65 -10.08 -11.00
C ASN A 61 7.63 -9.12 -12.21
N MET A 62 6.56 -8.32 -12.36
CA MET A 62 6.50 -7.29 -13.41
C MET A 62 7.50 -6.16 -13.17
N ILE A 63 7.69 -5.74 -11.91
CA ILE A 63 8.71 -4.74 -11.55
C ILE A 63 10.11 -5.26 -11.88
N GLU A 64 10.44 -6.49 -11.48
CA GLU A 64 11.74 -7.12 -11.78
C GLU A 64 11.96 -7.26 -13.30
N ALA A 65 10.95 -7.72 -14.04
CA ALA A 65 11.02 -7.85 -15.50
C ALA A 65 11.24 -6.50 -16.22
N ALA A 66 10.79 -5.39 -15.62
CA ALA A 66 10.97 -4.03 -16.15
C ALA A 66 12.33 -3.40 -15.78
N GLY A 67 13.23 -4.13 -15.12
CA GLY A 67 14.54 -3.63 -14.69
C GLY A 67 14.59 -3.19 -13.21
N GLY A 68 13.54 -3.49 -12.44
CA GLY A 68 13.48 -3.22 -11.00
C GLY A 68 13.28 -1.74 -10.66
N ILE A 69 13.33 -1.43 -9.37
CA ILE A 69 13.39 -0.05 -8.87
C ILE A 69 14.84 0.22 -8.49
N PRO A 70 15.55 1.16 -9.15
CA PRO A 70 16.92 1.47 -8.79
C PRO A 70 16.96 1.93 -7.34
N LEU A 71 17.83 1.32 -6.54
CA LEU A 71 18.10 1.76 -5.18
C LEU A 71 18.57 3.21 -5.25
N VAL A 72 17.83 4.12 -4.61
CA VAL A 72 18.25 5.52 -4.50
C VAL A 72 19.59 5.51 -3.77
N ALA A 73 20.67 5.78 -4.51
CA ALA A 73 21.99 5.93 -3.93
C ALA A 73 21.86 6.98 -2.83
N LYS A 74 22.21 6.63 -1.57
CA LYS A 74 22.15 7.54 -0.43
C LYS A 74 22.76 8.86 -0.86
N ALA A 75 21.94 9.88 -1.05
CA ALA A 75 22.41 11.23 -1.31
C ALA A 75 23.36 11.54 -0.16
N LYS A 76 24.66 11.74 -0.48
CA LYS A 76 25.65 12.18 0.50
C LYS A 76 25.07 13.45 1.11
N ARG A 77 24.54 13.36 2.33
CA ARG A 77 24.16 14.55 3.10
C ARG A 77 25.45 15.35 3.24
N ALA A 78 25.46 16.58 2.71
CA ALA A 78 26.53 17.52 3.01
C ALA A 78 26.50 17.75 4.52
N ALA A 79 27.66 17.54 5.15
CA ALA A 79 27.89 17.77 6.57
C ALA A 79 28.02 19.26 6.87
#